data_AF-A0A963S983-F1
#
_entry.id   AF-A0A963S983-F1
#
_cell.length_a   1.000
_cell.length_b   1.000
_cell.length_c   1.000
_cell.angle_alpha   90.00
_cell.angle_beta   90.00
_cell.angle_gamma   90.00
#
_symmetry.space_group_name_H-M   'P 1'
#
loop_
_entity.id
_entity.type
_entity.pdbx_description
1 polymer ?
#
loop_
_entity_poly.entity_id
_entity_poly.type
_entity_poly.pdbx_seq_one_letter_code
_entity_poly.pdbx_strand_id
1 'polypeptide(L)'
;MLVDLGSGQVLEARDVDRSFPPASMTKVMTAYVALEEMARGKLKPDRMFVVPEAIASEWKGKGTSLFLSAGDKITADELLHGITTVSANDASVVLATGYAGSVDAWSFLMNDTARRLGMTHTRYNTPNGWPDEGRTYVSASDLVKLAAALIRRHPDGYAEYFGKKRLTWNGRTQENHDPTVGIVDGADGIKTGYTREAGYNFLGSAKRDGRRLVLVIGGARSARQRAEAARALFEWGFGEWKARPLFKKGAIVTTARVQGGASRDVPVFASTPVYAAIPVDESEPLSLRLQYKGPVVAPVRKGAKIAELEIRVGDMPRSRIPLYAASEVAKANLFQRLAAGLSDLFT
;
A
#
# COMPACT_ATOMS: atom_id res chain seq x y z
N MET A 1 3.70 13.23 -3.18
CA MET A 1 3.25 12.30 -4.24
C MET A 1 1.78 12.00 -4.03
N LEU A 2 0.93 12.25 -5.02
CA LEU A 2 -0.50 11.93 -5.01
C LEU A 2 -0.79 10.90 -6.10
N VAL A 3 -1.49 9.82 -5.76
CA VAL A 3 -1.79 8.72 -6.68
C VAL A 3 -3.27 8.41 -6.64
N ASP A 4 -3.86 8.21 -7.82
CA ASP A 4 -5.16 7.58 -7.98
C ASP A 4 -4.99 6.06 -8.00
N LEU A 5 -5.47 5.38 -6.96
CA LEU A 5 -5.32 3.93 -6.86
C LEU A 5 -6.23 3.17 -7.83
N GLY A 6 -7.30 3.77 -8.35
CA GLY A 6 -8.19 3.13 -9.32
C GLY A 6 -7.53 3.01 -10.70
N SER A 7 -6.84 4.08 -11.12
CA SER A 7 -6.15 4.14 -12.41
C SER A 7 -4.66 3.80 -12.34
N GLY A 8 -4.07 3.79 -11.13
CA GLY A 8 -2.63 3.65 -10.93
C GLY A 8 -1.82 4.89 -11.36
N GLN A 9 -2.48 5.96 -11.79
CA GLN A 9 -1.82 7.17 -12.27
C GLN A 9 -1.30 8.01 -11.11
N VAL A 10 -0.09 8.54 -11.28
CA VAL A 10 0.49 9.55 -10.40
C VAL A 10 -0.02 10.90 -10.87
N LEU A 11 -0.79 11.57 -10.02
CA LEU A 11 -1.37 12.89 -10.32
C LEU A 11 -0.39 14.01 -10.00
N GLU A 12 0.40 13.85 -8.94
CA GLU A 12 1.42 14.82 -8.52
C GLU A 12 2.65 14.10 -7.98
N ALA A 13 3.84 14.51 -8.41
CA ALA A 13 5.11 13.86 -8.09
C ALA A 13 6.24 14.85 -7.82
N ARG A 14 6.95 14.66 -6.71
CA ARG A 14 8.22 15.33 -6.39
C ARG A 14 9.07 14.38 -5.55
N ASP A 15 10.34 14.20 -5.95
CA ASP A 15 11.35 13.41 -5.24
C ASP A 15 10.84 12.05 -4.73
N VAL A 16 10.09 11.32 -5.55
CA VAL A 16 9.26 10.20 -5.08
C VAL A 16 10.05 9.01 -4.55
N ASP A 17 11.28 8.82 -5.02
CA ASP A 17 12.20 7.76 -4.60
C ASP A 17 13.27 8.24 -3.60
N ARG A 18 13.26 9.52 -3.23
CA ARG A 18 14.18 10.03 -2.20
C ARG A 18 13.82 9.41 -0.85
N SER A 19 14.80 8.78 -0.22
CA SER A 19 14.65 8.23 1.12
C SER A 19 14.57 9.34 2.18
N PHE A 20 13.70 9.16 3.17
CA PHE A 20 13.58 10.04 4.33
C PHE A 20 13.16 9.25 5.59
N PRO A 21 13.44 9.76 6.80
CA PRO A 21 12.99 9.14 8.04
C PRO A 21 11.44 9.17 8.13
N PRO A 22 10.76 8.02 8.27
CA PRO A 22 9.30 7.96 8.26
C PRO A 22 8.62 8.52 9.52
N ALA A 23 9.36 8.58 10.65
CA ALA A 23 8.75 8.68 11.97
C ALA A 23 7.62 7.65 12.15
N SER A 24 6.52 8.00 12.81
CA SER A 24 5.38 7.10 13.04
C SER A 24 4.69 6.54 11.79
N MET A 25 5.02 6.96 10.56
CA MET A 25 4.52 6.26 9.37
C MET A 25 5.03 4.81 9.29
N THR A 26 6.13 4.48 9.96
CA THR A 26 6.60 3.10 10.16
C THR A 26 5.52 2.18 10.71
N LYS A 27 4.63 2.70 11.56
CA LYS A 27 3.55 1.93 12.19
C LYS A 27 2.55 1.38 11.18
N VAL A 28 2.47 1.93 9.97
CA VAL A 28 1.66 1.37 8.89
C VAL A 28 2.21 0.02 8.44
N MET A 29 3.54 -0.15 8.38
CA MET A 29 4.15 -1.45 8.09
C MET A 29 3.94 -2.42 9.26
N THR A 30 4.06 -1.96 10.51
CA THR A 30 3.78 -2.79 11.69
C THR A 30 2.33 -3.31 11.68
N ALA A 31 1.35 -2.44 11.46
CA ALA A 31 -0.04 -2.86 11.32
C ALA A 31 -0.25 -3.80 10.13
N TYR A 32 0.37 -3.52 8.98
CA TYR A 32 0.27 -4.37 7.79
C TYR A 32 0.84 -5.79 8.04
N VAL A 33 2.00 -5.91 8.70
CA VAL A 33 2.58 -7.21 9.07
C VAL A 33 1.66 -7.97 10.03
N ALA A 34 1.11 -7.29 11.03
CA ALA A 34 0.16 -7.91 11.96
C ALA A 34 -1.09 -8.43 11.23
N LEU A 35 -1.65 -7.65 10.31
CA LEU A 35 -2.79 -8.05 9.47
C LEU A 35 -2.45 -9.24 8.55
N GLU A 36 -1.25 -9.29 7.98
CA GLU A 36 -0.79 -10.47 7.21
C GLU A 36 -0.72 -11.72 8.08
N GLU A 37 -0.21 -11.61 9.31
CA GLU A 37 -0.14 -12.74 10.24
C GLU A 37 -1.52 -13.15 10.76
N MET A 38 -2.45 -12.20 10.91
CA MET A 38 -3.87 -12.48 11.20
C MET A 38 -4.56 -13.20 10.04
N ALA A 39 -4.37 -12.74 8.80
CA ALA A 39 -4.91 -13.39 7.61
C ALA A 39 -4.38 -14.82 7.42
N ARG A 40 -3.18 -15.13 7.95
CA ARG A 40 -2.58 -16.47 7.97
C ARG A 40 -3.01 -17.31 9.19
N GLY A 41 -3.83 -16.77 10.09
CA GLY A 41 -4.26 -17.44 11.32
C GLY A 41 -3.17 -17.58 12.38
N LYS A 42 -2.02 -16.90 12.23
CA LYS A 42 -0.88 -16.99 13.16
C LYS A 42 -0.98 -15.99 14.31
N LEU A 43 -1.65 -14.87 14.10
CA LEU A 43 -2.02 -13.91 15.12
C LEU A 43 -3.54 -13.88 15.23
N LYS A 44 -4.09 -14.01 16.44
CA LYS A 44 -5.52 -13.80 16.67
C LYS A 44 -5.74 -12.41 17.27
N PRO A 45 -6.83 -11.70 16.93
CA PRO A 45 -7.15 -10.40 17.53
C PRO A 45 -7.24 -10.45 19.06
N ASP A 46 -7.78 -11.52 19.62
CA ASP A 46 -7.95 -11.77 21.06
C ASP A 46 -6.70 -12.31 21.76
N ARG A 47 -5.58 -12.49 21.06
CA ARG A 47 -4.32 -12.92 21.67
C ARG A 47 -3.90 -11.89 22.72
N MET A 48 -3.79 -12.34 23.97
CA MET A 48 -3.32 -11.52 25.07
C MET A 48 -1.80 -11.38 25.09
N PHE A 49 -1.34 -10.18 25.39
CA PHE A 49 0.04 -9.80 25.66
C PHE A 49 0.14 -9.29 27.08
N VAL A 50 1.23 -9.64 27.77
CA VAL A 50 1.57 -9.08 29.08
C VAL A 50 2.69 -8.08 28.87
N VAL A 51 2.49 -6.85 29.32
CA VAL A 51 3.46 -5.76 29.14
C VAL A 51 4.69 -6.00 30.05
N PRO A 52 5.90 -6.18 29.49
CA PRO A 52 7.11 -6.36 30.29
C PRO A 52 7.53 -5.06 30.99
N GLU A 53 8.10 -5.19 32.20
CA GLU A 53 8.65 -4.07 32.98
C GLU A 53 9.64 -3.22 32.18
N ALA A 54 10.55 -3.86 31.44
CA ALA A 54 11.55 -3.17 30.63
C ALA A 54 10.91 -2.25 29.57
N ILE A 55 9.82 -2.69 28.92
CA ILE A 55 9.13 -1.90 27.88
C ILE A 55 8.33 -0.76 28.53
N ALA A 56 7.60 -1.06 29.62
CA ALA A 56 6.86 -0.03 30.35
C ALA A 56 7.79 1.09 30.85
N SER A 57 8.94 0.71 31.42
CA SER A 57 9.96 1.65 31.89
C SER A 57 10.60 2.45 30.75
N GLU A 58 10.95 1.83 29.61
CA GLU A 58 11.55 2.54 28.47
C GLU A 58 10.63 3.59 27.85
N TRP A 59 9.33 3.27 27.73
CA TRP A 59 8.36 4.12 27.02
C TRP A 59 7.60 5.07 27.93
N LYS A 60 7.86 5.06 29.24
CA LYS A 60 7.28 5.99 30.20
C LYS A 60 7.68 7.43 29.87
N GLY A 61 6.70 8.24 29.43
CA GLY A 61 6.92 9.64 29.06
C GLY A 61 7.68 9.86 27.75
N LYS A 62 7.88 8.81 26.93
CA LYS A 62 8.68 8.87 25.70
C LYS A 62 7.79 8.80 24.45
N GLY A 63 7.54 9.97 23.84
CA GLY A 63 6.66 10.08 22.68
C GLY A 63 5.22 9.67 22.98
N THR A 64 4.43 9.40 21.95
CA THR A 64 3.04 8.97 22.12
C THR A 64 2.96 7.49 22.52
N SER A 65 2.06 7.17 23.44
CA SER A 65 1.93 5.83 24.03
C SER A 65 0.48 5.53 24.43
N LEU A 66 0.18 4.28 24.80
CA LEU A 66 -1.08 3.92 25.47
C LEU A 66 -0.98 4.11 27.00
N PHE A 67 0.18 4.54 27.50
CA PHE A 67 0.50 4.59 28.94
C PHE A 67 0.46 3.20 29.58
N LEU A 68 0.96 2.18 28.85
CA LEU A 68 1.03 0.81 29.34
C LEU A 68 1.92 0.72 30.59
N SER A 69 1.40 0.06 31.62
CA SER A 69 2.13 -0.27 32.86
C SER A 69 2.60 -1.72 32.83
N ALA A 70 3.66 -2.01 33.60
CA ALA A 70 4.16 -3.37 33.71
C ALA A 70 3.08 -4.31 34.25
N GLY A 71 2.92 -5.47 33.62
CA GLY A 71 1.91 -6.46 33.98
C GLY A 71 0.52 -6.21 33.39
N ASP A 72 0.29 -5.06 32.73
CA ASP A 72 -0.96 -4.84 31.99
C ASP A 72 -1.17 -5.96 30.97
N LYS A 73 -2.43 -6.37 30.85
CA LYS A 73 -2.87 -7.37 29.87
C LYS A 73 -3.63 -6.67 28.77
N ILE A 74 -3.18 -6.83 27.52
CA ILE A 74 -3.75 -6.15 26.36
C ILE A 74 -3.82 -7.10 25.17
N THR A 75 -4.89 -7.03 24.39
CA THR A 75 -5.12 -7.87 23.20
C THR A 75 -4.34 -7.35 21.98
N ALA A 76 -4.16 -8.20 20.96
CA ALA A 76 -3.61 -7.78 19.67
C ALA A 76 -4.46 -6.68 19.01
N ASP A 77 -5.79 -6.79 19.15
CA ASP A 77 -6.76 -5.81 18.65
C ASP A 77 -6.57 -4.42 19.30
N GLU A 78 -6.52 -4.36 20.64
CA GLU A 78 -6.29 -3.11 21.37
C GLU A 78 -4.92 -2.50 21.06
N LEU A 79 -3.88 -3.34 20.95
CA LEU A 79 -2.55 -2.90 20.52
C LEU A 79 -2.62 -2.25 19.13
N LEU A 80 -3.30 -2.89 18.16
CA LEU A 80 -3.44 -2.34 16.82
C LEU A 80 -4.21 -1.03 16.81
N HIS A 81 -5.33 -0.92 17.53
CA HIS A 81 -6.06 0.34 17.70
C HIS A 81 -5.17 1.44 18.28
N GLY A 82 -4.35 1.12 19.28
CA GLY A 82 -3.35 2.06 19.83
C GLY A 82 -2.30 2.51 18.81
N ILE A 83 -1.78 1.56 18.04
CA ILE A 83 -0.75 1.79 17.02
C ILE A 83 -1.29 2.69 15.90
N THR A 84 -2.51 2.43 15.41
CA THR A 84 -3.08 3.11 14.24
C THR A 84 -3.75 4.43 14.58
N THR A 85 -4.50 4.49 15.69
CA THR A 85 -5.33 5.66 16.05
C THR A 85 -4.51 6.75 16.74
N VAL A 86 -3.78 6.38 17.79
CA VAL A 86 -3.05 7.36 18.62
C VAL A 86 -1.55 7.27 18.42
N SER A 87 -1.07 6.38 17.55
CA SER A 87 0.35 6.26 17.23
C SER A 87 1.23 5.75 18.38
N ALA A 88 0.69 4.89 19.24
CA ALA A 88 1.35 4.40 20.44
C ALA A 88 2.66 3.64 20.16
N ASN A 89 3.77 4.14 20.70
CA ASN A 89 5.10 3.56 20.55
C ASN A 89 5.27 2.28 21.37
N ASP A 90 4.84 2.32 22.64
CA ASP A 90 4.83 1.17 23.56
C ASP A 90 4.03 0.01 22.96
N ALA A 91 2.82 0.25 22.46
CA ALA A 91 1.99 -0.77 21.82
C ALA A 91 2.69 -1.42 20.62
N SER A 92 3.40 -0.63 19.81
CA SER A 92 4.17 -1.16 18.67
C SER A 92 5.30 -2.08 19.13
N VAL A 93 6.01 -1.73 20.22
CA VAL A 93 7.09 -2.55 20.76
C VAL A 93 6.55 -3.79 21.44
N VAL A 94 5.48 -3.70 22.24
CA VAL A 94 4.82 -4.85 22.89
C VAL A 94 4.34 -5.85 21.85
N LEU A 95 3.68 -5.39 20.78
CA LEU A 95 3.24 -6.27 19.69
C LEU A 95 4.45 -6.96 19.03
N ALA A 96 5.49 -6.18 18.69
CA ALA A 96 6.68 -6.69 18.01
C ALA A 96 7.41 -7.75 18.84
N THR A 97 7.78 -7.43 20.09
CA THR A 97 8.54 -8.34 20.95
C THR A 97 7.68 -9.49 21.45
N GLY A 98 6.41 -9.25 21.77
CA GLY A 98 5.50 -10.29 22.23
C GLY A 98 5.12 -11.29 21.13
N TYR A 99 5.11 -10.87 19.87
CA TYR A 99 4.82 -11.74 18.73
C TYR A 99 6.08 -12.43 18.20
N ALA A 100 7.12 -11.66 17.88
CA ALA A 100 8.31 -12.13 17.18
C ALA A 100 9.50 -12.43 18.13
N GLY A 101 9.37 -12.17 19.43
CA GLY A 101 10.42 -12.39 20.43
C GLY A 101 11.38 -11.21 20.60
N SER A 102 11.61 -10.41 19.56
CA SER A 102 12.48 -9.23 19.63
C SER A 102 12.14 -8.16 18.58
N VAL A 103 12.67 -6.95 18.76
CA VAL A 103 12.58 -5.86 17.78
C VAL A 103 13.29 -6.24 16.47
N ASP A 104 14.42 -6.94 16.55
CA ASP A 104 15.17 -7.36 15.37
C ASP A 104 14.39 -8.41 14.56
N ALA A 105 13.77 -9.38 15.24
CA ALA A 105 12.93 -10.38 14.58
C ALA A 105 11.70 -9.76 13.92
N TRP A 106 11.07 -8.77 14.56
CA TRP A 106 9.98 -8.02 13.94
C TRP A 106 10.45 -7.18 12.75
N SER A 107 11.59 -6.49 12.87
CA SER A 107 12.18 -5.70 11.79
C SER A 107 12.54 -6.58 10.59
N PHE A 108 12.96 -7.82 10.82
CA PHE A 108 13.12 -8.81 9.75
C PHE A 108 11.79 -9.06 9.00
N LEU A 109 10.68 -9.28 9.71
CA LEU A 109 9.36 -9.46 9.08
C LEU A 109 8.91 -8.23 8.30
N MET A 110 9.17 -7.03 8.82
CA MET A 110 8.86 -5.76 8.15
C MET A 110 9.65 -5.60 6.85
N ASN A 111 10.97 -5.86 6.87
CA ASN A 111 11.83 -5.73 5.68
C ASN A 111 11.57 -6.84 4.65
N ASP A 112 11.29 -8.05 5.09
CA ASP A 112 10.88 -9.15 4.23
C ASP A 112 9.54 -8.85 3.53
N THR A 113 8.62 -8.23 4.26
CA THR A 113 7.36 -7.73 3.70
C THR A 113 7.58 -6.57 2.72
N ALA A 114 8.44 -5.60 3.07
CA ALA A 114 8.83 -4.51 2.18
C ALA A 114 9.38 -5.05 0.84
N ARG A 115 10.27 -6.06 0.90
CA ARG A 115 10.81 -6.74 -0.29
C ARG A 115 9.72 -7.39 -1.14
N ARG A 116 8.78 -8.13 -0.53
CA ARG A 116 7.65 -8.74 -1.24
C ARG A 116 6.73 -7.72 -1.91
N LEU A 117 6.60 -6.54 -1.32
CA LEU A 117 5.82 -5.43 -1.89
C LEU A 117 6.60 -4.63 -2.95
N GLY A 118 7.88 -4.97 -3.19
CA GLY A 118 8.74 -4.25 -4.12
C GLY A 118 9.13 -2.87 -3.62
N MET A 119 9.21 -2.68 -2.30
CA MET A 119 9.64 -1.43 -1.67
C MET A 119 11.17 -1.37 -1.64
N THR A 120 11.78 -0.80 -2.68
CA THR A 120 13.23 -0.85 -2.92
C THR A 120 14.02 0.29 -2.27
N HIS A 121 13.34 1.33 -1.79
CA HIS A 121 13.90 2.51 -1.16
C HIS A 121 13.47 2.60 0.32
N THR A 122 13.32 1.44 0.95
CA THR A 122 12.80 1.31 2.32
C THR A 122 13.61 0.32 3.14
N ARG A 123 13.89 0.69 4.40
CA ARG A 123 14.41 -0.20 5.44
C ARG A 123 13.79 0.16 6.78
N TYR A 124 13.36 -0.85 7.53
CA TYR A 124 12.84 -0.72 8.89
C TYR A 124 13.83 -1.30 9.90
N ASN A 125 14.11 -0.55 10.95
CA ASN A 125 14.96 -0.99 12.07
C ASN A 125 14.22 -0.90 13.42
N THR A 126 13.04 -0.27 13.46
CA THR A 126 12.17 -0.22 14.63
C THR A 126 10.70 -0.47 14.23
N PRO A 127 9.84 -0.98 15.14
CA PRO A 127 8.42 -1.20 14.85
C PRO A 127 7.61 0.10 14.86
N ASN A 128 8.15 1.18 15.43
CA ASN A 128 7.43 2.41 15.70
C ASN A 128 7.97 3.63 14.94
N GLY A 129 9.16 3.55 14.34
CA GLY A 129 9.81 4.66 13.65
C GLY A 129 10.37 5.71 14.62
N TRP A 130 10.73 5.29 15.84
CA TRP A 130 11.49 6.14 16.75
C TRP A 130 12.86 6.50 16.13
N PRO A 131 13.40 7.71 16.37
CA PRO A 131 14.70 8.13 15.85
C PRO A 131 15.79 7.09 16.11
N ASP A 132 16.50 6.72 15.04
CA ASP A 132 17.52 5.67 15.07
C ASP A 132 18.73 6.00 14.18
N GLU A 133 19.01 7.29 14.03
CA GLU A 133 20.15 7.83 13.26
C GLU A 133 20.06 7.46 11.77
N GLY A 134 18.87 7.57 11.19
CA GLY A 134 18.62 7.26 9.78
C GLY A 134 18.68 5.78 9.40
N ARG A 135 18.73 4.85 10.37
CA ARG A 135 18.68 3.40 10.06
C ARG A 135 17.32 2.96 9.54
N THR A 136 16.25 3.62 9.98
CA THR A 136 14.89 3.47 9.43
C THR A 136 14.61 4.58 8.42
N TYR A 137 14.35 4.20 7.16
CA TYR A 137 14.00 5.13 6.07
C TYR A 137 12.98 4.53 5.10
N VAL A 138 12.24 5.40 4.41
CA VAL A 138 11.23 5.04 3.40
C VAL A 138 11.27 6.05 2.25
N SER A 139 10.61 5.74 1.13
CA SER A 139 10.30 6.70 0.06
C SER A 139 8.79 6.91 -0.11
N ALA A 140 8.40 7.96 -0.83
CA ALA A 140 6.99 8.20 -1.12
C ALA A 140 6.40 7.12 -2.04
N SER A 141 7.16 6.69 -3.05
CA SER A 141 6.77 5.62 -3.97
C SER A 141 6.52 4.30 -3.23
N ASP A 142 7.33 3.97 -2.23
CA ASP A 142 7.19 2.76 -1.44
C ASP A 142 6.02 2.82 -0.45
N LEU A 143 5.80 3.97 0.20
CA LEU A 143 4.63 4.15 1.08
C LEU A 143 3.31 4.05 0.32
N VAL A 144 3.24 4.51 -0.94
CA VAL A 144 2.07 4.29 -1.80
C VAL A 144 1.85 2.80 -2.07
N LYS A 145 2.91 2.01 -2.32
CA LYS A 145 2.79 0.55 -2.49
C LYS A 145 2.24 -0.11 -1.22
N LEU A 146 2.75 0.29 -0.05
CA LEU A 146 2.27 -0.19 1.24
C LEU A 146 0.79 0.16 1.47
N ALA A 147 0.40 1.41 1.25
CA ALA A 147 -0.99 1.84 1.37
C ALA A 147 -1.92 1.10 0.42
N ALA A 148 -1.52 0.95 -0.85
CA ALA A 148 -2.29 0.19 -1.84
C ALA A 148 -2.42 -1.29 -1.44
N ALA A 149 -1.36 -1.90 -0.93
CA ALA A 149 -1.38 -3.27 -0.44
C ALA A 149 -2.32 -3.42 0.77
N LEU A 150 -2.20 -2.52 1.75
CA LEU A 150 -3.05 -2.49 2.94
C LEU A 150 -4.54 -2.42 2.55
N ILE A 151 -4.91 -1.41 1.76
CA ILE A 151 -6.30 -1.15 1.37
C ILE A 151 -6.89 -2.28 0.52
N ARG A 152 -6.09 -2.87 -0.40
CA ARG A 152 -6.59 -3.88 -1.34
C ARG A 152 -6.59 -5.29 -0.77
N ARG A 153 -5.62 -5.65 0.07
CA ARG A 153 -5.45 -7.01 0.60
C ARG A 153 -6.12 -7.20 1.95
N HIS A 154 -6.24 -6.13 2.73
CA HIS A 154 -6.84 -6.14 4.06
C HIS A 154 -7.93 -5.07 4.20
N PRO A 155 -8.96 -5.04 3.33
CA PRO A 155 -9.98 -3.99 3.36
C PRO A 155 -10.74 -3.93 4.69
N ASP A 156 -11.04 -5.09 5.29
CA ASP A 156 -11.75 -5.17 6.58
C ASP A 156 -10.85 -4.68 7.72
N GLY A 157 -9.58 -5.11 7.75
CA GLY A 157 -8.60 -4.61 8.71
C GLY A 157 -8.30 -3.11 8.54
N TYR A 158 -8.31 -2.61 7.30
CA TYR A 158 -8.16 -1.19 7.03
C TYR A 158 -9.32 -0.38 7.64
N ALA A 159 -10.56 -0.80 7.37
CA ALA A 159 -11.76 -0.16 7.92
C ALA A 159 -11.86 -0.28 9.45
N GLU A 160 -11.37 -1.39 10.01
CA GLU A 160 -11.39 -1.62 11.45
C GLU A 160 -10.39 -0.73 12.17
N TYR A 161 -9.15 -0.63 11.72
CA TYR A 161 -8.09 0.00 12.52
C TYR A 161 -7.75 1.44 12.12
N PHE A 162 -8.03 1.88 10.88
CA PHE A 162 -7.63 3.20 10.40
C PHE A 162 -8.81 4.18 10.34
N GLY A 163 -8.50 5.48 10.28
CA GLY A 163 -9.51 6.54 10.15
C GLY A 163 -10.31 6.84 11.42
N LYS A 164 -9.99 6.22 12.57
CA LYS A 164 -10.66 6.52 13.84
C LYS A 164 -10.24 7.90 14.36
N LYS A 165 -11.21 8.69 14.85
CA LYS A 165 -10.95 10.06 15.34
C LYS A 165 -10.33 10.10 16.74
N ARG A 166 -10.59 9.08 17.56
CA ARG A 166 -10.11 8.97 18.93
C ARG A 166 -10.07 7.53 19.38
N LEU A 167 -9.32 7.27 20.44
CA LEU A 167 -9.29 6.00 21.15
C LEU A 167 -9.44 6.25 22.63
N THR A 168 -10.23 5.42 23.31
CA THR A 168 -10.26 5.35 24.78
C THR A 168 -9.71 4.01 25.21
N TRP A 169 -8.65 4.03 26.02
CA TRP A 169 -8.08 2.84 26.62
C TRP A 169 -7.74 3.11 28.09
N ASN A 170 -8.07 2.17 28.97
CA ASN A 170 -7.85 2.27 30.42
C ASN A 170 -8.28 3.63 31.03
N GLY A 171 -9.48 4.08 30.67
CA GLY A 171 -10.06 5.35 31.14
C GLY A 171 -9.44 6.62 30.56
N ARG A 172 -8.50 6.52 29.62
CA ARG A 172 -7.84 7.67 28.96
C ARG A 172 -8.26 7.78 27.50
N THR A 173 -8.84 8.92 27.14
CA THR A 173 -9.17 9.25 25.75
C THR A 173 -8.07 10.08 25.12
N GLN A 174 -7.67 9.70 23.91
CA GLN A 174 -6.67 10.39 23.09
C GLN A 174 -7.23 10.62 21.68
N GLU A 175 -6.97 11.81 21.12
CA GLU A 175 -7.42 12.18 19.77
C GLU A 175 -6.39 11.75 18.71
N ASN A 176 -6.87 11.41 17.52
CA ASN A 176 -6.03 11.17 16.35
C ASN A 176 -5.52 12.51 15.78
N HIS A 177 -4.29 12.50 15.26
CA HIS A 177 -3.63 13.68 14.68
C HIS A 177 -3.79 13.77 13.16
N ASP A 178 -4.60 12.93 12.54
CA ASP A 178 -4.89 12.96 11.10
C ASP A 178 -5.50 14.32 10.70
N PRO A 179 -4.87 15.07 9.77
CA PRO A 179 -5.34 16.40 9.41
C PRO A 179 -6.54 16.40 8.44
N THR A 180 -6.96 15.23 7.94
CA THR A 180 -7.94 15.07 6.86
C THR A 180 -9.22 14.36 7.32
N VAL A 181 -9.14 13.38 8.21
CA VAL A 181 -10.31 12.62 8.67
C VAL A 181 -11.34 13.55 9.33
N GLY A 182 -12.57 13.53 8.81
CA GLY A 182 -13.66 14.41 9.27
C GLY A 182 -13.58 15.86 8.80
N ILE A 183 -12.66 16.18 7.88
CA ILE A 183 -12.48 17.52 7.30
C ILE A 183 -12.53 17.44 5.77
N VAL A 184 -11.73 16.56 5.19
CA VAL A 184 -11.74 16.28 3.75
C VAL A 184 -12.80 15.20 3.51
N ASP A 185 -13.74 15.46 2.61
CA ASP A 185 -14.78 14.48 2.29
C ASP A 185 -14.15 13.17 1.77
N GLY A 186 -14.66 12.04 2.26
CA GLY A 186 -14.15 10.70 1.96
C GLY A 186 -12.81 10.32 2.60
N ALA A 187 -12.16 11.18 3.40
CA ALA A 187 -10.90 10.84 4.06
C ALA A 187 -11.07 9.78 5.16
N ASP A 188 -10.26 8.73 5.09
CA ASP A 188 -10.40 7.53 5.94
C ASP A 188 -9.07 7.00 6.50
N GLY A 189 -8.00 7.81 6.50
CA GLY A 189 -6.70 7.44 7.02
C GLY A 189 -5.53 8.18 6.35
N ILE A 190 -4.28 7.75 6.51
CA ILE A 190 -3.83 6.51 7.16
C ILE A 190 -2.99 6.84 8.40
N LYS A 191 -1.95 7.66 8.27
CA LYS A 191 -1.01 7.90 9.36
C LYS A 191 -0.21 9.19 9.22
N THR A 192 -0.11 9.92 10.32
CA THR A 192 0.86 11.01 10.50
C THR A 192 2.14 10.55 11.19
N GLY A 193 3.24 11.25 10.94
CA GLY A 193 4.52 11.08 11.65
C GLY A 193 5.20 12.42 11.92
N TYR A 194 5.87 12.54 13.06
CA TYR A 194 6.72 13.68 13.38
C TYR A 194 7.84 13.27 14.34
N THR A 195 9.05 13.69 14.01
CA THR A 195 10.19 13.79 14.93
C THR A 195 11.00 15.02 14.50
N ARG A 196 11.93 15.48 15.35
CA ARG A 196 12.86 16.55 14.95
C ARG A 196 13.71 16.15 13.74
N GLU A 197 14.06 14.87 13.64
CA GLU A 197 14.83 14.30 12.52
C GLU A 197 14.02 14.21 11.23
N ALA A 198 12.76 13.79 11.31
CA ALA A 198 11.92 13.48 10.16
C ALA A 198 11.17 14.70 9.57
N GLY A 199 11.00 15.75 10.37
CA GLY A 199 10.00 16.79 10.06
C GLY A 199 8.57 16.25 10.16
N TYR A 200 7.61 16.94 9.54
CA TYR A 200 6.19 16.58 9.60
C TYR A 200 5.78 15.76 8.37
N ASN A 201 5.44 14.49 8.60
CA ASN A 201 5.09 13.52 7.57
C ASN A 201 3.60 13.13 7.59
N PHE A 202 3.07 12.73 6.43
CA PHE A 202 1.71 12.23 6.27
C PHE A 202 1.60 11.20 5.15
N LEU A 203 0.94 10.08 5.44
CA LEU A 203 0.39 9.14 4.47
C LEU A 203 -1.12 9.14 4.64
N GLY A 204 -1.83 9.66 3.64
CA GLY A 204 -3.28 9.83 3.66
C GLY A 204 -3.99 8.97 2.62
N SER A 205 -5.27 8.67 2.86
CA SER A 205 -6.18 8.18 1.83
C SER A 205 -7.58 8.81 1.96
N ALA A 206 -8.20 9.01 0.81
CA ALA A 206 -9.59 9.44 0.72
C ALA A 206 -10.28 8.73 -0.45
N LYS A 207 -11.59 8.45 -0.31
CA LYS A 207 -12.41 7.81 -1.34
C LYS A 207 -13.72 8.54 -1.53
N ARG A 208 -13.98 9.01 -2.76
CA ARG A 208 -15.24 9.63 -3.21
C ARG A 208 -15.75 8.88 -4.44
N ASP A 209 -17.05 8.55 -4.48
CA ASP A 209 -17.71 7.93 -5.63
C ASP A 209 -16.97 6.71 -6.22
N GLY A 210 -16.40 5.88 -5.34
CA GLY A 210 -15.63 4.69 -5.75
C GLY A 210 -14.18 4.94 -6.15
N ARG A 211 -13.78 6.20 -6.39
CA ARG A 211 -12.40 6.62 -6.71
C ARG A 211 -11.61 6.86 -5.43
N ARG A 212 -10.41 6.28 -5.32
CA ARG A 212 -9.56 6.40 -4.13
C ARG A 212 -8.23 7.06 -4.47
N LEU A 213 -7.90 8.11 -3.72
CA LEU A 213 -6.61 8.77 -3.75
C LEU A 213 -5.75 8.36 -2.55
N VAL A 214 -4.44 8.30 -2.76
CA VAL A 214 -3.42 8.15 -1.71
C VAL A 214 -2.39 9.25 -1.85
N LEU A 215 -2.09 9.92 -0.74
CA LEU A 215 -1.16 11.03 -0.67
C LEU A 215 -0.02 10.72 0.28
N VAL A 216 1.21 11.01 -0.15
CA VAL A 216 2.39 11.02 0.72
C VAL A 216 3.02 12.41 0.71
N ILE A 217 3.23 12.95 1.92
CA ILE A 217 4.02 14.14 2.22
C ILE A 217 5.15 13.74 3.18
N GLY A 218 6.39 13.96 2.78
CA GLY A 218 7.58 13.77 3.63
C GLY A 218 8.27 15.10 3.91
N GLY A 219 8.63 15.35 5.17
CA GLY A 219 9.51 16.44 5.56
C GLY A 219 8.90 17.86 5.52
N ALA A 220 7.59 18.01 5.76
CA ALA A 220 7.01 19.35 5.86
C ALA A 220 7.58 20.11 7.08
N ARG A 221 7.65 21.44 7.00
CA ARG A 221 8.31 22.28 8.02
C ARG A 221 7.48 22.47 9.30
N SER A 222 6.16 22.35 9.19
CA SER A 222 5.25 22.50 10.32
C SER A 222 4.02 21.60 10.18
N ALA A 223 3.37 21.31 11.31
CA ALA A 223 2.08 20.58 11.31
C ALA A 223 1.02 21.32 10.49
N ARG A 224 1.01 22.65 10.54
CA ARG A 224 0.09 23.51 9.77
C ARG A 224 0.31 23.35 8.27
N GLN A 225 1.56 23.50 7.82
CA GLN A 225 1.90 23.36 6.39
C GLN A 225 1.54 21.96 5.87
N ARG A 226 1.84 20.91 6.64
CA ARG A 226 1.45 19.54 6.31
C ARG A 226 -0.07 19.40 6.15
N ALA A 227 -0.84 19.97 7.08
CA ALA A 227 -2.30 19.88 7.05
C ALA A 227 -2.91 20.65 5.88
N GLU A 228 -2.47 21.89 5.64
CA GLU A 228 -2.91 22.71 4.50
C GLU A 228 -2.61 22.02 3.17
N ALA A 229 -1.37 21.54 2.99
CA ALA A 229 -0.98 20.81 1.78
C ALA A 229 -1.77 19.51 1.59
N ALA A 230 -1.99 18.74 2.67
CA ALA A 230 -2.75 17.49 2.60
C ALA A 230 -4.18 17.71 2.12
N ARG A 231 -4.87 18.70 2.69
CA ARG A 231 -6.26 19.04 2.32
C ARG A 231 -6.32 19.56 0.89
N ALA A 232 -5.46 20.52 0.54
CA ALA A 232 -5.43 21.11 -0.79
C ALA A 232 -5.15 20.08 -1.89
N LEU A 233 -4.19 19.16 -1.68
CA LEU A 233 -3.86 18.13 -2.67
C LEU A 233 -4.97 17.10 -2.84
N PHE A 234 -5.70 16.75 -1.78
CA PHE A 234 -6.87 15.88 -1.94
C PHE A 234 -7.99 16.58 -2.71
N GLU A 235 -8.33 17.83 -2.35
CA GLU A 235 -9.37 18.58 -3.07
C GLU A 235 -8.99 18.80 -4.53
N TRP A 236 -7.75 19.19 -4.81
CA TRP A 236 -7.22 19.29 -6.17
C TRP A 236 -7.30 17.96 -6.93
N GLY A 237 -6.88 16.86 -6.29
CA GLY A 237 -6.90 15.53 -6.90
C GLY A 237 -8.31 15.06 -7.29
N PHE A 238 -9.33 15.40 -6.49
CA PHE A 238 -10.72 15.09 -6.79
C PHE A 238 -11.38 16.10 -7.74
N GLY A 239 -10.98 17.38 -7.68
CA GLY A 239 -11.58 18.47 -8.45
C GLY A 239 -11.07 18.58 -9.89
N GLU A 240 -9.77 18.36 -10.14
CA GLU A 240 -9.17 18.56 -11.47
C GLU A 240 -9.17 17.30 -12.34
N TRP A 241 -9.52 16.16 -11.77
CA TRP A 241 -9.44 14.86 -12.44
C TRP A 241 -10.75 14.10 -12.34
N LYS A 242 -11.22 13.54 -13.46
CA LYS A 242 -12.34 12.59 -13.49
C LYS A 242 -11.87 11.18 -13.79
N ALA A 243 -12.52 10.20 -13.19
CA ALA A 243 -12.28 8.80 -13.47
C ALA A 243 -13.11 8.36 -14.68
N ARG A 244 -12.45 8.15 -15.83
CA ARG A 244 -13.07 7.53 -17.02
C ARG A 244 -12.98 6.00 -16.91
N PRO A 245 -14.10 5.27 -16.84
CA PRO A 245 -14.08 3.81 -16.86
C PRO A 245 -13.53 3.30 -18.19
N LEU A 246 -12.58 2.34 -18.15
CA LEU A 246 -12.01 1.70 -19.34
C LEU A 246 -12.46 0.25 -19.46
N PHE A 247 -12.27 -0.53 -18.40
CA PHE A 247 -12.58 -1.96 -18.38
C PHE A 247 -13.27 -2.34 -17.07
N LYS A 248 -14.32 -3.16 -17.16
CA LYS A 248 -14.95 -3.76 -15.98
C LYS A 248 -14.06 -4.89 -15.44
N LYS A 249 -14.25 -5.25 -14.16
CA LYS A 249 -13.63 -6.45 -13.58
C LYS A 249 -13.96 -7.68 -14.45
N GLY A 250 -12.95 -8.47 -14.79
CA GLY A 250 -13.09 -9.68 -15.59
C GLY A 250 -13.14 -9.45 -17.10
N ALA A 251 -13.17 -8.20 -17.57
CA ALA A 251 -13.18 -7.91 -19.00
C ALA A 251 -11.87 -8.37 -19.66
N ILE A 252 -12.00 -9.05 -20.81
CA ILE A 252 -10.89 -9.34 -21.70
C ILE A 252 -10.44 -8.01 -22.31
N VAL A 253 -9.17 -7.66 -22.12
CA VAL A 253 -8.60 -6.41 -22.63
C VAL A 253 -8.10 -6.62 -24.06
N THR A 254 -7.38 -7.71 -24.30
CA THR A 254 -6.78 -8.08 -25.59
C THR A 254 -6.19 -9.51 -25.49
N THR A 255 -5.36 -9.92 -26.43
CA THR A 255 -4.63 -11.20 -26.43
C THR A 255 -3.12 -10.99 -26.36
N ALA A 256 -2.42 -11.93 -25.73
CA ALA A 256 -0.95 -12.00 -25.73
C ALA A 256 -0.50 -13.24 -26.51
N ARG A 257 0.54 -13.07 -27.34
CA ARG A 257 1.13 -14.17 -28.11
C ARG A 257 1.80 -15.19 -27.20
N VAL A 258 1.65 -16.47 -27.52
CA VAL A 258 2.21 -17.62 -26.80
C VAL A 258 3.13 -18.43 -27.71
N GLN A 259 4.32 -18.77 -27.21
CA GLN A 259 5.27 -19.65 -27.88
C GLN A 259 5.25 -21.05 -27.27
N GLY A 260 5.28 -22.06 -28.14
CA GLY A 260 5.34 -23.48 -27.73
C GLY A 260 4.07 -23.98 -27.04
N GLY A 261 2.97 -23.22 -27.11
CA GLY A 261 1.68 -23.55 -26.52
C GLY A 261 0.76 -24.28 -27.49
N ALA A 262 -0.21 -25.02 -26.95
CA ALA A 262 -1.30 -25.62 -27.71
C ALA A 262 -2.22 -24.57 -28.38
N SER A 263 -2.10 -23.31 -27.96
CA SER A 263 -2.64 -22.11 -28.62
C SER A 263 -1.50 -21.12 -28.88
N ARG A 264 -1.60 -20.36 -29.99
CA ARG A 264 -0.67 -19.26 -30.34
C ARG A 264 -0.95 -17.97 -29.57
N ASP A 265 -2.08 -17.89 -28.89
CA ASP A 265 -2.55 -16.70 -28.18
C ASP A 265 -3.25 -17.09 -26.86
N VAL A 266 -3.17 -16.21 -25.87
CA VAL A 266 -3.92 -16.28 -24.61
C VAL A 266 -4.64 -14.96 -24.36
N PRO A 267 -5.97 -14.95 -24.14
CA PRO A 267 -6.67 -13.73 -23.74
C PRO A 267 -6.17 -13.23 -22.40
N VAL A 268 -5.99 -11.92 -22.27
CA VAL A 268 -5.61 -11.26 -21.02
C VAL A 268 -6.75 -10.42 -20.47
N PHE A 269 -7.00 -10.51 -19.17
CA PHE A 269 -8.11 -9.84 -18.51
C PHE A 269 -7.65 -8.94 -17.36
N ALA A 270 -8.48 -7.95 -17.05
CA ALA A 270 -8.31 -7.10 -15.87
C ALA A 270 -8.97 -7.74 -14.64
N SER A 271 -8.19 -8.01 -13.58
CA SER A 271 -8.71 -8.62 -12.34
C SER A 271 -9.50 -7.67 -11.45
N THR A 272 -9.43 -6.37 -11.74
CA THR A 272 -10.16 -5.28 -11.07
C THR A 272 -10.70 -4.32 -12.12
N PRO A 273 -11.72 -3.49 -11.79
CA PRO A 273 -12.15 -2.42 -12.69
C PRO A 273 -10.98 -1.45 -12.95
N VAL A 274 -10.80 -1.07 -14.21
CA VAL A 274 -9.73 -0.18 -14.67
C VAL A 274 -10.33 1.15 -15.09
N TYR A 275 -9.73 2.22 -14.59
CA TYR A 275 -10.08 3.59 -14.90
C TYR A 275 -8.85 4.33 -15.45
N ALA A 276 -9.09 5.43 -16.18
CA ALA A 276 -8.10 6.46 -16.41
C ALA A 276 -8.50 7.73 -15.65
N ALA A 277 -7.56 8.34 -14.95
CA ALA A 277 -7.70 9.71 -14.48
C ALA A 277 -7.42 10.65 -15.67
N ILE A 278 -8.42 11.43 -16.07
CA ILE A 278 -8.34 12.39 -17.17
C ILE A 278 -8.64 13.78 -16.59
N PRO A 279 -7.96 14.84 -17.05
CA PRO A 279 -8.32 16.21 -16.69
C PRO A 279 -9.81 16.47 -16.93
N VAL A 280 -10.46 17.25 -16.08
CA VAL A 280 -11.90 17.51 -16.18
C VAL A 280 -12.28 18.15 -17.52
N ASP A 281 -11.40 19.00 -18.05
CA ASP A 281 -11.55 19.68 -19.35
C ASP A 281 -11.32 18.78 -20.58
N GLU A 282 -10.93 17.52 -20.38
CA GLU A 282 -10.60 16.56 -21.44
C GLU A 282 -9.52 17.02 -22.43
N SER A 283 -8.66 17.94 -22.02
CA SER A 283 -7.61 18.52 -22.87
C SER A 283 -6.55 17.50 -23.33
N GLU A 284 -6.39 16.41 -22.59
CA GLU A 284 -5.28 15.47 -22.77
C GLU A 284 -5.69 14.16 -23.48
N PRO A 285 -4.97 13.72 -24.52
CA PRO A 285 -5.27 12.51 -25.24
C PRO A 285 -4.99 11.26 -24.39
N LEU A 286 -5.90 10.28 -24.45
CA LEU A 286 -5.75 8.97 -23.82
C LEU A 286 -5.21 7.94 -24.82
N SER A 287 -4.17 7.21 -24.44
CA SER A 287 -3.67 6.05 -25.19
C SER A 287 -3.44 4.85 -24.29
N LEU A 288 -3.76 3.66 -24.80
CA LEU A 288 -3.66 2.37 -24.12
C LEU A 288 -2.72 1.45 -24.89
N ARG A 289 -1.77 0.82 -24.20
CA ARG A 289 -0.83 -0.13 -24.81
C ARG A 289 -0.69 -1.38 -23.96
N LEU A 290 -0.69 -2.55 -24.61
CA LEU A 290 -0.33 -3.79 -23.94
C LEU A 290 1.19 -3.90 -23.83
N GLN A 291 1.71 -4.09 -22.63
CA GLN A 291 3.13 -4.30 -22.35
C GLN A 291 3.33 -5.70 -21.78
N TYR A 292 4.13 -6.53 -22.43
CA TYR A 292 4.48 -7.87 -21.93
C TYR A 292 5.81 -8.34 -22.52
N LYS A 293 6.49 -9.25 -21.79
CA LYS A 293 7.68 -9.93 -22.31
C LYS A 293 7.21 -11.08 -23.20
N GLY A 294 7.10 -10.80 -24.49
CA GLY A 294 6.48 -11.67 -25.47
C GLY A 294 7.47 -12.30 -26.47
N PRO A 295 7.10 -13.44 -27.07
CA PRO A 295 5.91 -14.24 -26.76
C PRO A 295 6.00 -14.91 -25.37
N VAL A 296 4.86 -15.12 -24.72
CA VAL A 296 4.79 -15.80 -23.42
C VAL A 296 5.08 -17.28 -23.64
N VAL A 297 6.00 -17.87 -22.87
CA VAL A 297 6.37 -19.29 -23.04
C VAL A 297 5.38 -20.20 -22.32
N ALA A 298 4.88 -21.22 -23.01
CA ALA A 298 4.01 -22.23 -22.41
C ALA A 298 4.78 -23.16 -21.42
N PRO A 299 4.15 -23.65 -20.34
CA PRO A 299 2.72 -23.54 -20.05
C PRO A 299 2.35 -22.23 -19.35
N VAL A 300 1.21 -21.67 -19.73
CA VAL A 300 0.61 -20.48 -19.09
C VAL A 300 -0.53 -20.94 -18.19
N ARG A 301 -0.47 -20.64 -16.90
CA ARG A 301 -1.58 -20.93 -15.97
C ARG A 301 -2.65 -19.84 -16.05
N LYS A 302 -3.92 -20.24 -15.95
CA LYS A 302 -5.02 -19.29 -15.75
C LYS A 302 -4.75 -18.44 -14.49
N GLY A 303 -4.95 -17.14 -14.60
CA GLY A 303 -4.70 -16.18 -13.51
C GLY A 303 -3.22 -15.82 -13.31
N ALA A 304 -2.30 -16.29 -14.14
CA ALA A 304 -0.92 -15.80 -14.10
C ALA A 304 -0.85 -14.34 -14.59
N LYS A 305 -0.13 -13.47 -13.86
CA LYS A 305 0.20 -12.12 -14.36
C LYS A 305 1.18 -12.27 -15.53
N ILE A 306 0.75 -11.94 -16.74
CA ILE A 306 1.57 -12.11 -17.96
C ILE A 306 1.75 -10.82 -18.76
N ALA A 307 0.97 -9.78 -18.47
CA ALA A 307 1.05 -8.50 -19.15
C ALA A 307 0.71 -7.35 -18.20
N GLU A 308 0.92 -6.14 -18.69
CA GLU A 308 0.49 -4.89 -18.08
C GLU A 308 -0.21 -4.03 -19.12
N LEU A 309 -1.31 -3.38 -18.74
CA LEU A 309 -1.91 -2.30 -19.51
C LEU A 309 -1.17 -1.01 -19.14
N GLU A 310 -0.46 -0.44 -20.10
CA GLU A 310 0.12 0.90 -20.00
C GLU A 310 -0.94 1.93 -20.40
N ILE A 311 -1.27 2.82 -19.47
CA ILE A 311 -2.21 3.93 -19.66
C ILE A 311 -1.40 5.22 -19.71
N ARG A 312 -1.56 6.00 -20.78
CA ARG A 312 -0.95 7.32 -20.94
C ARG A 312 -2.03 8.35 -21.23
N VAL A 313 -2.06 9.40 -20.43
CA VAL A 313 -2.93 10.57 -20.58
C VAL A 313 -2.01 11.78 -20.70
N GLY A 314 -1.95 12.37 -21.90
CA GLY A 314 -1.04 13.49 -22.17
C GLY A 314 0.42 13.18 -21.84
N ASP A 315 1.03 14.08 -21.08
CA ASP A 315 2.40 14.00 -20.58
C ASP A 315 2.51 13.49 -19.13
N MET A 316 1.42 12.98 -18.56
CA MET A 316 1.46 12.38 -17.23
C MET A 316 2.40 11.17 -17.17
N PRO A 317 2.96 10.86 -15.97
CA PRO A 317 3.65 9.61 -15.74
C PRO A 317 2.81 8.39 -16.16
N ARG A 318 3.46 7.45 -16.85
CA ARG A 318 2.79 6.25 -17.37
C ARG A 318 2.28 5.40 -16.21
N SER A 319 0.99 5.04 -16.25
CA SER A 319 0.42 4.06 -15.32
C SER A 319 0.48 2.66 -15.92
N ARG A 320 0.67 1.65 -15.06
CA ARG A 320 0.76 0.25 -15.44
C ARG A 320 -0.16 -0.59 -14.55
N ILE A 321 -1.16 -1.21 -15.17
CA ILE A 321 -2.11 -2.07 -14.48
C ILE A 321 -1.82 -3.54 -14.85
N PRO A 322 -1.63 -4.44 -13.88
CA PRO A 322 -1.37 -5.85 -14.17
C PRO A 322 -2.57 -6.51 -14.86
N LEU A 323 -2.30 -7.26 -15.91
CA LEU A 323 -3.25 -8.10 -16.63
C LEU A 323 -2.87 -9.58 -16.48
N TYR A 324 -3.89 -10.43 -16.47
CA TYR A 324 -3.78 -11.83 -16.10
C TYR A 324 -4.29 -12.73 -17.22
N ALA A 325 -3.72 -13.93 -17.36
CA ALA A 325 -4.17 -14.91 -18.34
C ALA A 325 -5.60 -15.39 -18.03
N ALA A 326 -6.53 -15.25 -18.97
CA ALA A 326 -7.93 -15.63 -18.78
C ALA A 326 -8.16 -17.15 -18.84
N SER A 327 -7.26 -17.86 -19.51
CA SER A 327 -7.29 -19.31 -19.69
C SER A 327 -5.89 -19.91 -19.50
N GLU A 328 -5.86 -21.23 -19.34
CA GLU A 328 -4.63 -22.00 -19.37
C GLU A 328 -4.20 -22.26 -20.83
N VAL A 329 -2.89 -22.25 -21.08
CA VAL A 329 -2.29 -22.71 -22.34
C VAL A 329 -1.23 -23.74 -22.02
N ALA A 330 -1.55 -25.02 -22.26
CA ALA A 330 -0.61 -26.13 -22.12
C ALA A 330 0.48 -26.08 -23.22
N LYS A 331 1.55 -26.86 -23.06
CA LYS A 331 2.55 -27.03 -24.12
C LYS A 331 1.92 -27.70 -25.35
N ALA A 332 2.34 -27.29 -26.53
CA ALA A 332 1.99 -27.96 -27.78
C ALA A 332 2.48 -29.41 -27.74
N ASN A 333 1.62 -30.35 -28.14
CA ASN A 333 1.97 -31.75 -28.35
C ASN A 333 2.64 -31.97 -29.72
N LEU A 334 3.23 -33.14 -29.96
CA LEU A 334 4.17 -33.40 -31.08
C LEU A 334 3.56 -33.04 -32.46
N PHE A 335 2.29 -33.39 -32.69
CA PHE A 335 1.55 -33.07 -33.91
C PHE A 335 1.33 -31.56 -34.08
N GLN A 336 1.00 -30.83 -33.02
CA GLN A 336 0.84 -29.37 -33.06
C GLN A 336 2.17 -28.66 -33.35
N ARG A 337 3.30 -29.21 -32.88
CA ARG A 337 4.64 -28.66 -33.18
C ARG A 337 5.03 -28.86 -34.64
N LEU A 338 4.73 -30.04 -35.21
CA LEU A 338 4.97 -30.34 -36.62
C LEU A 338 4.10 -29.47 -37.55
N ALA A 339 2.82 -29.30 -37.22
CA ALA A 339 1.92 -28.42 -37.98
C ALA A 339 2.33 -26.94 -37.91
N ALA A 340 2.77 -26.46 -36.74
CA ALA A 340 3.28 -25.10 -36.58
C ALA A 340 4.56 -24.86 -37.41
N GLY A 341 5.51 -25.81 -37.38
CA GLY A 341 6.74 -25.72 -38.16
C GLY A 341 6.52 -25.72 -39.68
N LEU A 342 5.50 -26.42 -40.18
CA LEU A 342 5.11 -26.36 -41.59
C LEU A 342 4.48 -25.01 -41.97
N SER A 343 3.67 -24.41 -41.10
CA SER A 343 3.05 -23.10 -41.38
C SER A 343 4.03 -21.93 -41.36
N ASP A 344 5.10 -22.00 -40.56
CA ASP A 344 6.12 -20.95 -40.47
C ASP A 344 7.09 -20.97 -41.68
N LEU A 345 7.02 -21.99 -42.55
CA LEU A 345 7.75 -22.07 -43.82
C LEU A 345 7.05 -21.34 -44.99
N PHE A 346 5.79 -20.93 -44.80
CA PHE A 346 4.95 -20.32 -45.85
C PHE A 346 4.50 -18.88 -45.52
N THR A 347 5.10 -18.23 -44.52
CA THR A 347 4.90 -16.82 -44.14
C THR A 347 6.21 -16.18 -43.76
#